data_AF-A0A4T0P8E2-F1
#
_entry.id   AF-A0A4T0P8E2-F1
#
_cell.length_a   1.000
_cell.length_b   1.000
_cell.length_c   1.000
_cell.angle_alpha   90.00
_cell.angle_beta   90.00
_cell.angle_gamma   90.00
#
_symmetry.space_group_name_H-M   'P 1'
#
loop_
_entity.id
_entity.type
_entity.pdbx_description
1 polymer ?
#
loop_
_entity_poly.entity_id
_entity_poly.type
_entity_poly.pdbx_seq_one_letter_code
_entity_poly.pdbx_strand_id
1 'polypeptide(L)'
;MDGTPLVRLCEFVVENIEKASPASNELLDQDTINAEKRDTPAPKHLVFNENGLETSTAEAWNEIKNLTNSQVLGYTLTGYGKGAIKKAGFSPDAWTQMIIQLAYSRLIASEGGENIPAATYEAAMTRLFANGRTECVRSATSESALFTNAMNDNAKTNEERKSALKAAIKIHIENMKQAGLAQGCDRHLFGLKKSLLPNEQVPDIFNDELFNVSATWTLSTSQISSMSFDTYGWGEVAPNGFGIAYAIFEDYLQFTITNTTLYGTAEEKNGKGKERNDKFVTFLNEAANDMLTLFRLSQHQSKL
;
A
#
# COMPACT_ATOMS: atom_id res chain seq x y z
N MET A 1 -8.51 12.98 -7.64
CA MET A 1 -8.29 11.73 -8.39
C MET A 1 -7.59 10.75 -7.49
N ASP A 2 -7.86 9.45 -7.64
CA ASP A 2 -7.08 8.39 -6.96
C ASP A 2 -5.81 8.04 -7.76
N GLY A 3 -4.98 7.15 -7.22
CA GLY A 3 -3.70 6.79 -7.84
C GLY A 3 -3.84 6.16 -9.23
N THR A 4 -4.90 5.40 -9.52
CA THR A 4 -5.06 4.75 -10.83
C THR A 4 -5.33 5.72 -11.99
N PRO A 5 -6.24 6.70 -11.89
CA PRO A 5 -6.31 7.76 -12.90
C PRO A 5 -5.01 8.56 -13.05
N LEU A 6 -4.30 8.82 -11.94
CA LEU A 6 -3.03 9.54 -11.96
C LEU A 6 -1.95 8.76 -12.72
N VAL A 7 -1.73 7.49 -12.36
CA VAL A 7 -0.71 6.66 -13.03
C VAL A 7 -1.03 6.51 -14.51
N ARG A 8 -2.31 6.41 -14.88
CA ARG A 8 -2.69 6.32 -16.30
C ARG A 8 -2.38 7.59 -17.07
N LEU A 9 -2.54 8.76 -16.45
CA LEU A 9 -2.11 10.03 -17.04
C LEU A 9 -0.58 10.06 -17.20
N CYS A 10 0.16 9.64 -16.17
CA CYS A 10 1.62 9.59 -16.22
C CYS A 10 2.12 8.64 -17.32
N GLU A 11 1.55 7.44 -17.43
CA GLU A 11 1.83 6.48 -18.51
C GLU A 11 1.55 7.08 -19.88
N PHE A 12 0.39 7.74 -20.06
CA PHE A 12 0.08 8.40 -21.32
C PHE A 12 1.14 9.45 -21.69
N VAL A 13 1.61 10.25 -20.74
CA VAL A 13 2.68 11.23 -20.99
C VAL A 13 3.98 10.53 -21.39
N VAL A 14 4.41 9.50 -20.64
CA VAL A 14 5.64 8.74 -20.93
C VAL A 14 5.57 8.07 -22.29
N GLU A 15 4.48 7.35 -22.60
CA GLU A 15 4.26 6.69 -23.89
C GLU A 15 4.34 7.68 -25.07
N ASN A 16 3.85 8.92 -24.89
CA ASN A 16 3.92 9.94 -25.95
C ASN A 16 5.31 10.56 -26.08
N ILE A 17 6.05 10.72 -24.99
CA ILE A 17 7.45 11.14 -25.03
C ILE A 17 8.30 10.09 -25.75
N GLU A 18 8.10 8.80 -25.45
CA GLU A 18 8.80 7.69 -26.11
C GLU A 18 8.47 7.63 -27.60
N LYS A 19 7.19 7.76 -27.98
CA LYS A 19 6.79 7.80 -29.41
C LYS A 19 7.33 9.01 -30.17
N ALA A 20 7.50 10.15 -29.48
CA ALA A 20 8.05 11.36 -30.06
C ALA A 20 9.59 11.36 -30.08
N SER A 21 10.23 10.42 -29.37
CA SER A 21 11.69 10.27 -29.38
C SER A 21 12.11 9.60 -30.69
N PRO A 22 13.11 10.13 -31.42
CA PRO A 22 13.59 9.50 -32.64
C PRO A 22 14.07 8.06 -32.40
N ALA A 23 13.90 7.18 -33.39
CA ALA A 23 14.26 5.76 -33.27
C ALA A 23 15.77 5.52 -33.14
N SER A 24 16.59 6.48 -33.58
CA SER A 24 17.99 6.61 -33.18
C SER A 24 18.02 7.53 -31.95
N ASN A 25 18.85 7.25 -30.94
CA ASN A 25 19.19 8.20 -29.86
C ASN A 25 19.86 9.51 -30.38
N GLU A 26 19.69 9.85 -31.65
CA GLU A 26 20.06 11.11 -32.24
C GLU A 26 19.02 12.13 -31.77
N LEU A 27 19.49 13.08 -30.96
CA LEU A 27 18.78 14.36 -30.79
C LEU A 27 18.35 14.85 -32.18
N LEU A 28 17.15 15.43 -32.29
CA LEU A 28 16.74 16.12 -33.52
C LEU A 28 17.93 16.94 -34.03
N ASP A 29 18.30 16.74 -35.29
CA ASP A 29 19.42 17.48 -35.84
C ASP A 29 19.11 18.99 -35.75
N GLN A 30 20.16 19.81 -35.64
CA GLN A 30 20.00 21.23 -35.41
C GLN A 30 19.18 21.91 -36.52
N ASP A 31 19.17 21.36 -37.74
CA ASP A 31 18.40 21.89 -38.86
C ASP A 31 16.90 21.60 -38.68
N THR A 32 16.53 20.40 -38.24
CA THR A 32 15.14 20.07 -37.86
C THR A 32 14.67 20.93 -36.69
N ILE A 33 15.49 21.11 -35.64
CA ILE A 33 15.16 22.01 -34.52
C ILE A 33 14.92 23.44 -35.03
N ASN A 34 15.78 23.93 -35.91
CA ASN A 34 15.68 25.27 -36.47
C ASN A 34 14.44 25.43 -37.38
N ALA A 35 14.09 24.39 -38.16
CA ALA A 35 12.94 24.38 -39.05
C ALA A 35 11.60 24.30 -38.28
N GLU A 36 11.56 23.57 -37.17
CA GLU A 36 10.37 23.45 -36.31
C GLU A 36 10.30 24.50 -35.21
N LYS A 37 11.34 25.34 -35.07
CA LYS A 37 11.40 26.44 -34.10
C LYS A 37 10.24 27.41 -34.34
N ARG A 38 9.26 27.38 -33.44
CA ARG A 38 8.17 28.35 -33.42
C ARG A 38 8.65 29.61 -32.72
N ASP A 39 8.24 30.77 -33.23
CA ASP A 39 8.40 32.03 -32.52
C ASP A 39 7.42 32.06 -31.34
N THR A 40 7.91 31.65 -30.16
CA THR A 40 7.13 31.64 -28.92
C THR A 40 7.58 32.77 -28.01
N PRO A 41 6.66 33.46 -27.32
CA PRO A 41 7.03 34.44 -26.30
C PRO A 41 7.97 33.83 -25.25
N ALA A 42 8.92 34.63 -24.76
CA ALA A 42 9.79 34.20 -23.68
C ALA A 42 8.95 33.84 -22.43
N PRO A 43 9.30 32.76 -21.68
CA PRO A 43 8.65 32.44 -20.42
C PRO A 43 8.66 33.64 -19.47
N LYS A 44 7.50 33.96 -18.89
CA LYS A 44 7.35 35.08 -17.96
C LYS A 44 7.67 34.64 -16.54
N HIS A 45 8.67 35.27 -15.92
CA HIS A 45 8.98 35.07 -14.51
C HIS A 45 7.85 35.63 -13.63
N LEU A 46 7.34 34.81 -12.70
CA LEU A 46 6.36 35.21 -11.70
C LEU A 46 7.09 35.81 -10.49
N VAL A 47 6.99 37.13 -10.30
CA VAL A 47 7.62 37.84 -9.18
C VAL A 47 6.65 37.91 -8.01
N PHE A 48 7.08 37.43 -6.85
CA PHE A 48 6.35 37.56 -5.59
C PHE A 48 6.98 38.65 -4.71
N ASN A 49 6.16 39.42 -3.99
CA ASN A 49 6.64 40.34 -2.97
C ASN A 49 6.71 39.60 -1.63
N GLU A 50 7.93 39.36 -1.14
CA GLU A 50 8.17 38.52 0.03
C GLU A 50 8.24 39.32 1.36
N ASN A 51 8.10 40.65 1.31
CA ASN A 51 8.17 41.50 2.49
C ASN A 51 7.11 41.09 3.53
N GLY A 52 7.55 40.74 4.74
CA GLY A 52 6.66 40.32 5.82
C GLY A 52 6.29 38.83 5.80
N LEU A 53 6.84 38.04 4.87
CA LEU A 53 6.64 36.58 4.80
C LEU A 53 7.78 35.78 5.45
N GLU A 54 8.79 36.45 6.02
CA GLU A 54 10.02 35.82 6.51
C GLU A 54 9.72 34.76 7.58
N THR A 55 8.83 35.09 8.53
CA THR A 55 8.41 34.17 9.58
C THR A 55 7.65 32.98 9.02
N SER A 56 6.61 33.21 8.18
CA SER A 56 5.81 32.12 7.60
C SER A 56 6.63 31.19 6.72
N THR A 57 7.59 31.73 5.97
CA THR A 57 8.50 30.94 5.14
C THR A 57 9.44 30.10 5.99
N ALA A 58 10.00 30.67 7.07
CA ALA A 58 10.85 29.93 8.00
C ALA A 58 10.07 28.82 8.75
N GLU A 59 8.84 29.10 9.16
CA GLU A 59 7.95 28.12 9.79
C GLU A 59 7.61 26.97 8.85
N ALA A 60 7.21 27.28 7.60
CA ALA A 60 6.94 26.26 6.58
C ALA A 60 8.18 25.40 6.28
N TRP A 61 9.38 26.00 6.22
CA TRP A 61 10.63 25.27 6.06
C TRP A 61 10.94 24.34 7.24
N ASN A 62 10.70 24.81 8.47
CA ASN A 62 10.87 23.97 9.65
C ASN A 62 9.86 22.82 9.68
N GLU A 63 8.61 23.08 9.29
CA GLU A 63 7.54 22.07 9.22
C GLU A 63 7.89 20.97 8.22
N ILE A 64 8.24 21.31 6.97
CA ILE A 64 8.57 20.31 5.95
C ILE A 64 9.84 19.52 6.30
N LYS A 65 10.83 20.18 6.92
CA LYS A 65 12.06 19.54 7.39
C LYS A 65 11.76 18.55 8.52
N ASN A 66 10.97 18.96 9.50
CA ASN A 66 10.58 18.10 10.62
C ASN A 66 9.74 16.91 10.15
N LEU A 67 8.77 17.15 9.25
CA LEU A 67 7.97 16.09 8.64
C LEU A 67 8.88 15.09 7.93
N THR A 68 9.76 15.55 7.03
CA THR A 68 10.65 14.67 6.26
C THR A 68 11.59 13.88 7.17
N ASN A 69 12.19 14.51 8.18
CA ASN A 69 13.09 13.84 9.13
C ASN A 69 12.37 12.87 10.08
N SER A 70 11.05 13.02 10.24
CA SER A 70 10.24 12.14 11.08
C SER A 70 9.81 10.85 10.38
N GLN A 71 10.09 10.70 9.08
CA GLN A 71 9.60 9.59 8.26
C GLN A 71 10.71 8.58 7.98
N VAL A 72 10.34 7.31 7.97
CA VAL A 72 11.19 6.18 7.58
C VAL A 72 10.64 5.60 6.28
N LEU A 73 11.54 5.30 5.35
CA LEU A 73 11.22 4.65 4.09
C LEU A 73 11.96 3.31 3.99
N GLY A 74 11.18 2.24 3.84
CA GLY A 74 11.62 0.90 3.49
C GLY A 74 11.21 0.55 2.07
N TYR A 75 12.02 -0.29 1.43
CA TYR A 75 11.79 -0.76 0.08
C TYR A 75 12.24 -2.20 -0.04
N THR A 76 11.45 -3.05 -0.71
CA THR A 76 11.89 -4.40 -1.00
C THR A 76 11.23 -5.03 -2.22
N LEU A 77 11.94 -6.00 -2.80
CA LEU A 77 11.52 -6.82 -3.93
C LEU A 77 11.56 -8.28 -3.54
N THR A 78 10.47 -9.01 -3.78
CA THR A 78 10.45 -10.46 -3.57
C THR A 78 11.15 -11.18 -4.73
N GLY A 79 11.62 -12.41 -4.49
CA GLY A 79 12.23 -13.26 -5.52
C GLY A 79 11.26 -13.89 -6.52
N TYR A 80 9.99 -13.48 -6.52
CA TYR A 80 8.94 -13.96 -7.42
C TYR A 80 7.78 -12.96 -7.52
N GLY A 81 7.06 -12.97 -8.63
CA GLY A 81 5.91 -12.10 -8.86
C GLY A 81 4.64 -12.85 -9.26
N LYS A 82 3.74 -12.15 -9.97
CA LYS A 82 2.44 -12.70 -10.39
C LYS A 82 2.57 -13.97 -11.24
N GLY A 83 3.67 -14.14 -11.98
CA GLY A 83 3.88 -15.33 -12.79
C GLY A 83 3.91 -16.62 -11.94
N ALA A 84 4.62 -16.59 -10.82
CA ALA A 84 4.66 -17.71 -9.88
C ALA A 84 3.34 -17.89 -9.10
N ILE A 85 2.72 -16.77 -8.67
CA ILE A 85 1.48 -16.79 -7.90
C ILE A 85 0.32 -17.39 -8.71
N LYS A 86 0.20 -16.97 -9.98
CA LYS A 86 -0.82 -17.50 -10.90
C LYS A 86 -0.59 -18.99 -11.20
N LYS A 87 0.67 -19.44 -11.34
CA LYS A 87 1.00 -20.87 -11.49
C LYS A 87 0.57 -21.69 -10.27
N ALA A 88 0.60 -21.10 -9.08
CA ALA A 88 0.09 -21.72 -7.85
C ALA A 88 -1.45 -21.65 -7.73
N GLY A 89 -2.15 -20.98 -8.65
CA GLY A 89 -3.61 -20.93 -8.70
C GLY A 89 -4.25 -19.84 -7.85
N PHE A 90 -3.52 -18.75 -7.55
CA PHE A 90 -4.00 -17.68 -6.66
C PHE A 90 -4.10 -16.31 -7.34
N SER A 91 -4.96 -15.45 -6.78
CA SER A 91 -4.97 -14.02 -7.13
C SER A 91 -3.67 -13.37 -6.63
N PRO A 92 -2.91 -12.66 -7.48
CA PRO A 92 -1.71 -11.95 -7.06
C PRO A 92 -1.94 -10.96 -5.95
N ASP A 93 -3.03 -10.19 -6.02
CA ASP A 93 -3.35 -9.16 -5.04
C ASP A 93 -3.72 -9.75 -3.67
N ALA A 94 -4.62 -10.73 -3.64
CA ALA A 94 -4.98 -11.43 -2.41
C ALA A 94 -3.79 -12.15 -1.77
N TRP A 95 -2.92 -12.74 -2.59
CA TRP A 95 -1.67 -13.34 -2.12
C TRP A 95 -0.76 -12.29 -1.48
N THR A 96 -0.56 -11.14 -2.13
CA THR A 96 0.24 -10.04 -1.61
C THR A 96 -0.32 -9.49 -0.29
N GLN A 97 -1.64 -9.36 -0.16
CA GLN A 97 -2.28 -8.98 1.10
C GLN A 97 -2.02 -10.00 2.21
N MET A 98 -2.02 -11.30 1.90
CA MET A 98 -1.69 -12.34 2.88
C MET A 98 -0.21 -12.31 3.30
N ILE A 99 0.71 -11.92 2.40
CA ILE A 99 2.12 -11.65 2.79
C ILE A 99 2.17 -10.54 3.84
N ILE A 100 1.44 -9.44 3.62
CA ILE A 100 1.41 -8.30 4.55
C ILE A 100 0.85 -8.73 5.92
N GLN A 101 -0.25 -9.47 5.95
CA GLN A 101 -0.84 -9.97 7.20
C GLN A 101 0.11 -10.89 7.96
N LEU A 102 0.76 -11.84 7.25
CA LEU A 102 1.72 -12.75 7.87
C LEU A 102 2.95 -12.03 8.40
N ALA A 103 3.51 -11.11 7.62
CA ALA A 103 4.66 -10.32 8.02
C ALA A 103 4.37 -9.46 9.26
N TYR A 104 3.18 -8.86 9.33
CA TYR A 104 2.78 -8.06 10.48
C TYR A 104 2.58 -8.92 11.74
N SER A 105 1.97 -10.11 11.61
CA SER A 105 1.84 -11.03 12.74
C SER A 105 3.19 -11.41 13.37
N ARG A 106 4.21 -11.60 12.53
CA ARG A 106 5.59 -11.91 12.95
C ARG A 106 6.27 -10.71 13.58
N LEU A 107 6.05 -9.52 13.03
CA LEU A 107 6.54 -8.26 13.61
C LEU A 107 6.04 -8.09 15.04
N ILE A 108 4.72 -8.18 15.25
CA ILE A 108 4.13 -8.01 16.57
C ILE A 108 4.59 -9.08 17.56
N ALA A 109 4.68 -10.35 17.12
CA ALA A 109 5.25 -11.41 17.95
C ALA A 109 6.71 -11.13 18.35
N SER A 110 7.52 -10.58 17.45
CA SER A 110 8.92 -10.20 17.73
C SER A 110 9.05 -9.03 18.71
N GLU A 111 8.00 -8.23 18.84
CA GLU A 111 7.91 -7.11 19.80
C GLU A 111 7.32 -7.56 21.15
N GLY A 112 6.99 -8.85 21.31
CA GLY A 112 6.36 -9.38 22.51
C GLY A 112 4.87 -9.01 22.65
N GLY A 113 4.26 -8.52 21.58
CA GLY A 113 2.85 -8.15 21.55
C GLY A 113 1.92 -9.37 21.40
N GLU A 114 0.66 -9.18 21.74
CA GLU A 114 -0.38 -10.16 21.46
C GLU A 114 -0.58 -10.29 19.95
N ASN A 115 -0.81 -11.52 19.47
CA ASN A 115 -1.01 -11.80 18.05
C ASN A 115 -2.42 -11.40 17.59
N ILE A 116 -2.73 -10.11 17.72
CA ILE A 116 -3.98 -9.48 17.30
C ILE A 116 -3.78 -8.95 15.87
N PRO A 117 -4.67 -9.30 14.91
CA PRO A 117 -4.64 -8.73 13.58
C PRO A 117 -4.79 -7.20 13.61
N ALA A 118 -3.93 -6.50 12.87
CA ALA A 118 -4.08 -5.05 12.71
C ALA A 118 -5.27 -4.70 11.82
N ALA A 119 -6.03 -3.67 12.19
CA ALA A 119 -6.97 -3.04 11.28
C ALA A 119 -6.23 -2.60 10.01
N THR A 120 -6.64 -3.20 8.89
CA THR A 120 -5.95 -3.07 7.60
C THR A 120 -6.91 -2.46 6.59
N TYR A 121 -6.51 -1.32 6.03
CA TYR A 121 -7.18 -0.67 4.92
C TYR A 121 -6.53 -1.10 3.61
N GLU A 122 -7.34 -1.45 2.62
CA GLU A 122 -6.93 -1.57 1.23
C GLU A 122 -7.95 -0.83 0.34
N ALA A 123 -7.45 -0.03 -0.60
CA ALA A 123 -8.30 0.76 -1.48
C ALA A 123 -8.98 -0.10 -2.55
N ALA A 124 -10.31 -0.16 -2.54
CA ALA A 124 -11.12 -0.74 -3.61
C ALA A 124 -11.73 0.37 -4.46
N MET A 125 -11.56 0.35 -5.78
CA MET A 125 -12.16 1.37 -6.65
C MET A 125 -13.67 1.12 -6.85
N THR A 126 -14.48 2.17 -6.70
CA THR A 126 -15.94 2.13 -6.94
C THR A 126 -16.33 2.84 -8.25
N ARG A 127 -15.43 2.84 -9.24
CA ARG A 127 -15.58 3.56 -10.53
C ARG A 127 -16.76 3.10 -11.41
N LEU A 128 -17.43 2.01 -11.04
CA LEU A 128 -18.70 1.59 -11.65
C LEU A 128 -19.84 2.58 -11.36
N PHE A 129 -19.72 3.38 -10.30
CA PHE A 129 -20.72 4.36 -9.88
C PHE A 129 -20.31 5.78 -10.27
N ALA A 130 -21.31 6.63 -10.52
CA ALA A 130 -21.07 8.05 -10.78
C ALA A 130 -20.34 8.71 -9.59
N ASN A 131 -19.28 9.47 -9.89
CA ASN A 131 -18.38 10.06 -8.88
C ASN A 131 -17.72 9.05 -7.93
N GLY A 132 -17.71 7.76 -8.29
CA GLY A 132 -17.06 6.71 -7.53
C GLY A 132 -15.58 7.00 -7.31
N ARG A 133 -15.15 6.88 -6.05
CA ARG A 133 -13.77 6.99 -5.61
C ARG A 133 -13.32 5.63 -5.09
N THR A 134 -13.34 5.45 -3.77
CA THR A 134 -12.91 4.22 -3.13
C THR A 134 -13.87 3.76 -2.04
N GLU A 135 -13.96 2.44 -1.87
CA GLU A 135 -14.39 1.74 -0.67
C GLU A 135 -13.16 1.09 0.00
N CYS A 136 -13.31 0.61 1.24
CA CYS A 136 -12.29 -0.13 1.97
C CYS A 136 -12.50 -1.65 1.83
N VAL A 137 -11.45 -2.37 1.44
CA VAL A 137 -11.32 -3.80 1.73
C VAL A 137 -10.61 -3.95 3.07
N ARG A 138 -11.24 -4.66 4.00
CA ARG A 138 -10.63 -5.01 5.30
C ARG A 138 -9.89 -6.33 5.17
N SER A 139 -8.58 -6.28 4.92
CA SER A 139 -7.74 -7.47 4.71
C SER A 139 -7.50 -8.31 5.98
N ALA A 140 -7.70 -7.71 7.15
CA ALA A 140 -7.69 -8.41 8.42
C ALA A 140 -9.07 -9.05 8.65
N THR A 141 -9.16 -10.35 8.41
CA THR A 141 -10.36 -11.17 8.61
C THR A 141 -10.07 -12.31 9.57
N SER A 142 -11.11 -13.01 10.01
CA SER A 142 -10.92 -14.22 10.81
C SER A 142 -10.10 -15.28 10.06
N GLU A 143 -10.28 -15.40 8.76
CA GLU A 143 -9.54 -16.34 7.91
C GLU A 143 -8.09 -15.92 7.71
N SER A 144 -7.80 -14.62 7.55
CA SER A 144 -6.42 -14.16 7.49
C SER A 144 -5.71 -14.43 8.82
N ALA A 145 -6.37 -14.23 9.96
CA ALA A 145 -5.84 -14.57 11.28
C ALA A 145 -5.59 -16.08 11.45
N LEU A 146 -6.53 -16.93 11.01
CA LEU A 146 -6.34 -18.38 11.03
C LEU A 146 -5.16 -18.81 10.16
N PHE A 147 -4.98 -18.16 9.00
CA PHE A 147 -3.84 -18.38 8.12
C PHE A 147 -2.50 -17.98 8.77
N THR A 148 -2.40 -16.76 9.33
CA THR A 148 -1.15 -16.31 9.95
C THR A 148 -0.79 -17.17 11.16
N ASN A 149 -1.78 -17.54 11.97
CA ASN A 149 -1.60 -18.48 13.08
C ASN A 149 -1.09 -19.83 12.59
N ALA A 150 -1.67 -20.39 11.52
CA ALA A 150 -1.24 -21.68 10.99
C ALA A 150 0.19 -21.64 10.42
N MET A 151 0.58 -20.53 9.78
CA MET A 151 1.93 -20.34 9.24
C MET A 151 3.01 -20.20 10.32
N ASN A 152 2.66 -19.65 11.48
CA ASN A 152 3.60 -19.45 12.59
C ASN A 152 3.57 -20.59 13.64
N ASP A 153 2.67 -21.56 13.48
CA ASP A 153 2.58 -22.73 14.37
C ASP A 153 3.35 -23.93 13.79
N ASN A 154 4.39 -24.36 14.51
CA ASN A 154 5.22 -25.52 14.14
C ASN A 154 4.46 -26.85 14.20
N ALA A 155 3.36 -26.94 14.95
CA ALA A 155 2.53 -28.13 15.02
C ALA A 155 1.64 -28.32 13.78
N LYS A 156 1.45 -27.26 12.97
CA LYS A 156 0.60 -27.30 11.78
C LYS A 156 1.29 -27.97 10.60
N THR A 157 0.56 -28.85 9.93
CA THR A 157 1.00 -29.48 8.68
C THR A 157 0.96 -28.49 7.52
N ASN A 158 1.71 -28.80 6.46
CA ASN A 158 1.65 -27.99 5.23
C ASN A 158 0.27 -28.00 4.59
N GLU A 159 -0.52 -29.07 4.72
CA GLU A 159 -1.88 -29.11 4.20
C GLU A 159 -2.83 -28.20 4.99
N GLU A 160 -2.70 -28.15 6.32
CA GLU A 160 -3.45 -27.18 7.13
C GLU A 160 -3.10 -25.73 6.77
N ARG A 161 -1.81 -25.42 6.60
CA ARG A 161 -1.34 -24.10 6.17
C ARG A 161 -1.88 -23.71 4.80
N LYS A 162 -1.83 -24.63 3.83
CA LYS A 162 -2.40 -24.42 2.48
C LYS A 162 -3.91 -24.21 2.52
N SER A 163 -4.61 -24.99 3.34
CA SER A 163 -6.07 -24.89 3.51
C SER A 163 -6.45 -23.52 4.08
N ALA A 164 -5.75 -23.09 5.14
CA ALA A 164 -5.96 -21.78 5.75
C ALA A 164 -5.66 -20.64 4.77
N LEU A 165 -4.57 -20.71 4.00
CA LEU A 165 -4.27 -19.70 2.97
C LEU A 165 -5.37 -19.63 1.90
N LYS A 166 -5.83 -20.79 1.40
CA LYS A 166 -6.91 -20.85 0.41
C LYS A 166 -8.20 -20.19 0.93
N ALA A 167 -8.54 -20.43 2.20
CA ALA A 167 -9.70 -19.81 2.84
C ALA A 167 -9.54 -18.29 2.94
N ALA A 168 -8.38 -17.82 3.41
CA ALA A 168 -8.10 -16.39 3.55
C ALA A 168 -8.13 -15.64 2.20
N ILE A 169 -7.48 -16.20 1.17
CA ILE A 169 -7.51 -15.63 -0.18
C ILE A 169 -8.93 -15.61 -0.75
N LYS A 170 -9.72 -16.68 -0.54
CA LYS A 170 -11.12 -16.72 -1.01
C LYS A 170 -11.94 -15.58 -0.42
N ILE A 171 -11.82 -15.34 0.89
CA ILE A 171 -12.55 -14.27 1.57
C ILE A 171 -12.07 -12.89 1.13
N HIS A 172 -10.75 -12.71 0.97
CA HIS A 172 -10.20 -11.46 0.44
C HIS A 172 -10.76 -11.12 -0.95
N ILE A 173 -10.80 -12.10 -1.87
CA ILE A 173 -11.36 -11.92 -3.21
C ILE A 173 -12.85 -11.54 -3.16
N GLU A 174 -13.63 -12.19 -2.29
CA GLU A 174 -15.05 -11.85 -2.14
C GLU A 174 -15.21 -10.43 -1.58
N ASN A 175 -14.44 -10.06 -0.55
CA ASN A 175 -14.49 -8.72 0.03
C ASN A 175 -14.08 -7.64 -0.99
N MET A 176 -13.05 -7.89 -1.81
CA MET A 176 -12.64 -7.00 -2.89
C MET A 176 -13.77 -6.80 -3.92
N LYS A 177 -14.47 -7.87 -4.29
CA LYS A 177 -15.63 -7.79 -5.18
C LYS A 177 -16.77 -6.97 -4.56
N GLN A 178 -17.12 -7.23 -3.30
CA GLN A 178 -18.17 -6.50 -2.59
C GLN A 178 -17.81 -5.01 -2.47
N ALA A 179 -16.57 -4.69 -2.08
CA ALA A 179 -16.10 -3.31 -1.98
C ALA A 179 -16.12 -2.59 -3.35
N GLY A 180 -15.70 -3.26 -4.43
CA GLY A 180 -15.80 -2.71 -5.80
C GLY A 180 -17.23 -2.44 -6.27
N LEU A 181 -18.21 -3.17 -5.73
CA LEU A 181 -19.64 -2.93 -5.91
C LEU A 181 -20.23 -1.93 -4.89
N ALA A 182 -19.39 -1.22 -4.12
CA ALA A 182 -19.79 -0.30 -3.05
C ALA A 182 -20.68 -0.96 -1.97
N GLN A 183 -20.48 -2.26 -1.73
CA GLN A 183 -21.17 -3.05 -0.70
C GLN A 183 -20.32 -3.24 0.57
N GLY A 184 -19.23 -2.48 0.71
CA GLY A 184 -18.46 -2.39 1.95
C GLY A 184 -19.19 -1.59 3.03
N CYS A 185 -18.75 -1.72 4.28
CA CYS A 185 -19.37 -1.02 5.40
C CYS A 185 -18.73 0.35 5.70
N ASP A 186 -17.47 0.57 5.33
CA ASP A 186 -16.71 1.74 5.78
C ASP A 186 -17.25 3.06 5.26
N ARG A 187 -17.52 3.19 3.96
CA ARG A 187 -18.14 4.44 3.45
C ARG A 187 -19.58 4.61 3.91
N HIS A 188 -20.31 3.51 4.14
CA HIS A 188 -21.66 3.58 4.70
C HIS A 188 -21.64 4.13 6.14
N LEU A 189 -20.82 3.56 7.02
CA LEU A 189 -20.67 4.02 8.41
C LEU A 189 -20.14 5.46 8.48
N PHE A 190 -19.20 5.82 7.60
CA PHE A 190 -18.75 7.20 7.45
C PHE A 190 -19.89 8.14 7.04
N GLY A 191 -20.69 7.75 6.05
CA GLY A 191 -21.86 8.50 5.59
C GLY A 191 -22.88 8.73 6.70
N LEU A 192 -23.20 7.68 7.48
CA LEU A 192 -24.08 7.77 8.65
C LEU A 192 -23.52 8.77 9.68
N LYS A 193 -22.23 8.65 10.03
CA LYS A 193 -21.57 9.57 10.98
C LYS A 193 -21.57 11.02 10.48
N LYS A 194 -21.43 11.24 9.18
CA LYS A 194 -21.44 12.58 8.57
C LYS A 194 -22.84 13.14 8.31
N SER A 195 -23.88 12.32 8.41
CA SER A 195 -25.27 12.76 8.24
C SER A 195 -25.90 13.30 9.51
N LEU A 196 -25.21 13.19 10.66
CA LEU A 196 -25.68 13.71 11.93
C LEU A 196 -25.88 15.23 11.88
N LEU A 197 -27.03 15.69 12.35
CA LEU A 197 -27.31 17.11 12.50
C LEU A 197 -26.57 17.68 13.73
N PRO A 198 -26.30 19.00 13.81
CA PRO A 198 -25.50 19.60 14.89
C PRO A 198 -25.99 19.31 16.32
N ASN A 199 -27.27 19.01 16.51
CA ASN A 199 -27.88 18.75 17.81
C ASN A 199 -28.33 17.29 17.99
N GLU A 200 -27.98 16.40 17.06
CA GLU A 200 -28.26 14.97 17.21
C GLU A 200 -27.22 14.31 18.12
N GLN A 201 -27.67 13.43 19.00
CA GLN A 201 -26.78 12.59 19.79
C GLN A 201 -26.02 11.65 18.84
N VAL A 202 -24.70 11.60 18.98
CA VAL A 202 -23.87 10.64 18.27
C VAL A 202 -24.25 9.23 18.70
N PRO A 203 -24.65 8.33 17.77
CA PRO A 203 -24.94 6.95 18.10
C PRO A 203 -23.78 6.25 18.82
N ASP A 204 -24.09 5.46 19.84
CA ASP A 204 -23.10 4.85 20.74
C ASP A 204 -22.01 4.05 20.00
N ILE A 205 -22.37 3.39 18.89
CA ILE A 205 -21.42 2.68 18.03
C ILE A 205 -20.23 3.53 17.58
N PHE A 206 -20.41 4.84 17.36
CA PHE A 206 -19.31 5.71 16.92
C PHE A 206 -18.44 6.22 18.06
N ASN A 207 -18.85 5.97 19.31
CA ASN A 207 -18.07 6.22 20.52
C ASN A 207 -17.47 4.93 21.09
N ASP A 208 -17.89 3.77 20.60
CA ASP A 208 -17.40 2.46 21.02
C ASP A 208 -15.89 2.30 20.74
N GLU A 209 -15.16 1.77 21.71
CA GLU A 209 -13.71 1.58 21.62
C GLU A 209 -13.32 0.61 20.50
N LEU A 210 -14.07 -0.48 20.32
CA LEU A 210 -13.82 -1.45 19.25
C LEU A 210 -14.06 -0.83 17.88
N PHE A 211 -15.09 0.01 17.75
CA PHE A 211 -15.30 0.76 16.51
C PHE A 211 -14.07 1.64 16.20
N ASN A 212 -13.58 2.40 17.19
CA ASN A 212 -12.42 3.28 17.02
C ASN A 212 -11.14 2.51 16.69
N VAL A 213 -10.90 1.37 17.33
CA VAL A 213 -9.78 0.48 16.99
C VAL A 213 -9.94 -0.05 15.56
N SER A 214 -11.13 -0.50 15.18
CA SER A 214 -11.41 -1.01 13.84
C SER A 214 -11.30 0.05 12.73
N ALA A 215 -11.42 1.33 13.07
CA ALA A 215 -11.33 2.47 12.17
C ALA A 215 -9.97 3.19 12.23
N THR A 216 -9.05 2.72 13.09
CA THR A 216 -7.65 3.18 13.14
C THR A 216 -6.81 2.27 12.26
N TRP A 217 -6.51 2.70 11.04
CA TRP A 217 -5.82 1.89 10.04
C TRP A 217 -4.32 1.74 10.33
N THR A 218 -3.98 0.81 11.23
CA THR A 218 -2.60 0.46 11.54
C THR A 218 -1.82 0.02 10.30
N LEU A 219 -2.48 -0.65 9.35
CA LEU A 219 -1.90 -0.95 8.04
C LEU A 219 -2.74 -0.25 6.97
N SER A 220 -2.17 0.73 6.28
CA SER A 220 -2.79 1.39 5.13
C SER A 220 -2.12 0.92 3.85
N THR A 221 -2.87 0.23 3.01
CA THR A 221 -2.33 -0.45 1.83
C THR A 221 -3.05 -0.03 0.54
N SER A 222 -2.35 -0.14 -0.58
CA SER A 222 -2.93 0.06 -1.92
C SER A 222 -2.07 -0.67 -2.95
N GLN A 223 -2.71 -1.09 -4.03
CA GLN A 223 -2.09 -1.71 -5.19
C GLN A 223 -2.14 -0.77 -6.39
N ILE A 224 -0.98 -0.55 -7.03
CA ILE A 224 -0.85 0.10 -8.32
C ILE A 224 0.36 -0.54 -8.99
N SER A 225 0.17 -1.11 -10.17
CA SER A 225 1.26 -1.56 -11.03
C SER A 225 1.32 -0.67 -12.25
N SER A 226 2.52 -0.20 -12.61
CA SER A 226 2.80 0.43 -13.89
C SER A 226 4.12 -0.11 -14.42
N MET A 227 4.22 -0.25 -15.75
CA MET A 227 5.50 -0.59 -16.38
C MET A 227 6.42 0.62 -16.53
N SER A 228 5.91 1.83 -16.32
CA SER A 228 6.68 3.08 -16.43
C SER A 228 7.23 3.57 -15.09
N PHE A 229 6.73 3.04 -13.97
CA PHE A 229 7.10 3.47 -12.63
C PHE A 229 7.29 2.26 -11.71
N ASP A 230 8.50 2.13 -11.17
CA ASP A 230 8.85 1.01 -10.30
C ASP A 230 8.28 1.15 -8.89
N THR A 231 8.02 2.38 -8.43
CA THR A 231 7.64 2.67 -7.05
C THR A 231 6.66 3.82 -6.92
N TYR A 232 5.90 3.79 -5.83
CA TYR A 232 5.08 4.89 -5.32
C TYR A 232 4.90 4.70 -3.81
N GLY A 233 4.34 5.69 -3.10
CA GLY A 233 4.17 5.61 -1.65
C GLY A 233 3.47 6.82 -1.04
N TRP A 234 3.08 6.68 0.21
CA TRP A 234 2.57 7.71 1.10
C TRP A 234 2.98 7.35 2.54
N GLY A 235 2.90 8.30 3.49
CA GLY A 235 3.19 8.05 4.91
C GLY A 235 2.13 7.18 5.61
N GLU A 236 2.38 6.79 6.85
CA GLU A 236 1.37 6.16 7.71
C GLU A 236 0.15 7.07 7.93
N VAL A 237 -1.02 6.46 8.18
CA VAL A 237 -2.28 7.18 8.45
C VAL A 237 -2.75 7.05 9.90
N ALA A 238 -2.02 6.28 10.71
CA ALA A 238 -2.28 6.03 12.11
C ALA A 238 -0.97 6.03 12.90
N PRO A 239 -0.96 6.52 14.15
CA PRO A 239 0.19 6.36 15.04
C PRO A 239 0.60 4.90 15.15
N ASN A 240 1.91 4.63 15.16
CA ASN A 240 2.49 3.28 15.19
C ASN A 240 2.09 2.39 13.99
N GLY A 241 1.42 2.94 12.98
CA GLY A 241 1.02 2.23 11.77
C GLY A 241 2.07 2.26 10.66
N PHE A 242 1.65 1.76 9.50
CA PHE A 242 2.45 1.75 8.28
C PHE A 242 1.63 2.22 7.06
N GLY A 243 2.27 2.98 6.18
CA GLY A 243 1.86 3.09 4.78
C GLY A 243 2.55 2.00 3.96
N ILE A 244 1.79 1.24 3.18
CA ILE A 244 2.30 0.10 2.42
C ILE A 244 1.77 0.17 0.98
N ALA A 245 2.54 0.84 0.12
CA ALA A 245 2.29 0.79 -1.31
C ALA A 245 2.92 -0.46 -1.88
N TYR A 246 2.22 -1.17 -2.75
CA TYR A 246 2.80 -2.30 -3.45
C TYR A 246 2.45 -2.32 -4.93
N ALA A 247 3.38 -2.85 -5.71
CA ALA A 247 3.26 -3.11 -7.13
C ALA A 247 3.52 -4.58 -7.43
N ILE A 248 2.77 -5.11 -8.38
CA ILE A 248 2.77 -6.52 -8.75
C ILE A 248 3.31 -6.65 -10.17
N PHE A 249 4.53 -7.16 -10.31
CA PHE A 249 5.19 -7.40 -11.58
C PHE A 249 5.20 -8.90 -11.92
N GLU A 250 5.72 -9.26 -13.11
CA GLU A 250 5.78 -10.66 -13.55
C GLU A 250 6.65 -11.51 -12.62
N ASP A 251 7.86 -11.03 -12.35
CA ASP A 251 8.91 -11.79 -11.68
C ASP A 251 9.18 -11.33 -10.24
N TYR A 252 8.58 -10.24 -9.78
CA TYR A 252 8.71 -9.76 -8.41
C TYR A 252 7.44 -9.03 -7.93
N LEU A 253 7.27 -8.96 -6.62
CA LEU A 253 6.41 -8.01 -5.93
C LEU A 253 7.30 -6.91 -5.36
N GLN A 254 6.85 -5.67 -5.46
CA GLN A 254 7.52 -4.51 -4.89
C GLN A 254 6.70 -3.99 -3.72
N PHE A 255 7.36 -3.67 -2.61
CA PHE A 255 6.75 -3.00 -1.47
C PHE A 255 7.52 -1.72 -1.12
N THR A 256 6.80 -0.63 -0.93
CA THR A 256 7.26 0.62 -0.30
C THR A 256 6.59 0.72 1.06
N ILE A 257 7.38 0.77 2.13
CA ILE A 257 6.90 0.72 3.51
C ILE A 257 7.29 2.02 4.21
N THR A 258 6.33 2.75 4.75
CA THR A 258 6.56 3.99 5.48
C THR A 258 6.03 3.90 6.90
N ASN A 259 6.72 4.55 7.83
CA ASN A 259 6.24 4.83 9.18
C ASN A 259 7.02 6.00 9.80
N THR A 260 6.58 6.46 10.97
CA THR A 260 7.32 7.45 11.76
C THR A 260 8.59 6.88 12.38
N THR A 261 9.62 7.73 12.56
CA THR A 261 10.82 7.41 13.35
C THR A 261 10.51 7.14 14.82
N LEU A 262 9.41 7.71 15.33
CA LEU A 262 8.90 7.45 16.66
C LEU A 262 8.01 6.20 16.65
N TYR A 263 8.16 5.36 17.67
CA TYR A 263 7.36 4.15 17.87
C TYR A 263 7.15 3.92 19.38
N GLY A 264 5.99 3.40 19.74
CA GLY A 264 5.62 3.06 21.13
C GLY A 264 4.55 3.97 21.71
N THR A 265 4.40 3.94 23.04
CA THR A 265 3.46 4.81 23.77
C THR A 265 3.96 6.26 23.78
N ALA A 266 3.09 7.20 24.18
CA ALA A 266 3.47 8.61 24.31
C ALA A 266 4.65 8.82 25.27
N GLU A 267 4.78 7.94 26.27
CA GLU A 267 5.82 7.95 27.31
C GLU A 267 7.11 7.26 26.85
N GLU A 268 7.01 6.30 25.94
CA GLU A 268 8.13 5.44 25.55
C GLU A 268 8.70 5.72 24.16
N LYS A 269 8.23 6.73 23.42
CA LYS A 269 8.62 7.07 22.03
C LYS A 269 10.13 6.86 21.77
N ASN A 270 10.51 5.65 21.38
CA ASN A 270 11.87 5.15 21.64
C ASN A 270 12.82 5.43 20.46
N GLY A 271 12.37 6.17 19.45
CA GLY A 271 13.13 6.43 18.22
C GLY A 271 13.42 5.17 17.40
N LYS A 272 12.79 4.01 17.70
CA LYS A 272 13.05 2.73 17.03
C LYS A 272 12.20 2.52 15.78
N GLY A 273 11.53 3.55 15.27
CA GLY A 273 10.72 3.44 14.06
C GLY A 273 11.50 2.93 12.85
N LYS A 274 12.79 3.28 12.73
CA LYS A 274 13.65 2.73 11.68
C LYS A 274 13.89 1.24 11.83
N GLU A 275 14.29 0.81 13.03
CA GLU A 275 14.53 -0.62 13.33
C GLU A 275 13.25 -1.44 13.07
N ARG A 276 12.10 -0.89 13.46
CA ARG A 276 10.80 -1.52 13.24
C ARG A 276 10.46 -1.65 11.75
N ASN A 277 10.73 -0.61 10.95
CA ASN A 277 10.58 -0.66 9.50
C ASN A 277 11.47 -1.75 8.88
N ASP A 278 12.77 -1.74 9.23
CA ASP A 278 13.75 -2.70 8.72
C ASP A 278 13.32 -4.15 9.04
N LYS A 279 12.86 -4.41 10.27
CA LYS A 279 12.31 -5.72 10.67
C LYS A 279 11.06 -6.10 9.86
N PHE A 280 10.15 -5.14 9.64
CA PHE A 280 8.94 -5.42 8.87
C PHE A 280 9.28 -5.77 7.40
N VAL A 281 10.27 -5.08 6.82
CA VAL A 281 10.81 -5.42 5.49
C VAL A 281 11.38 -6.83 5.46
N THR A 282 12.14 -7.23 6.48
CA THR A 282 12.63 -8.62 6.61
C THR A 282 11.46 -9.61 6.65
N PHE A 283 10.46 -9.37 7.50
CA PHE A 283 9.32 -10.26 7.63
C PHE A 283 8.45 -10.33 6.36
N LEU A 284 8.35 -9.27 5.56
CA LEU A 284 7.69 -9.30 4.25
C LEU A 284 8.38 -10.29 3.31
N ASN A 285 9.72 -10.28 3.26
CA ASN A 285 10.49 -11.21 2.43
C ASN A 285 10.37 -12.65 2.93
N GLU A 286 10.48 -12.86 4.23
CA GLU A 286 10.32 -14.18 4.84
C GLU A 286 8.92 -14.74 4.59
N ALA A 287 7.87 -13.95 4.83
CA ALA A 287 6.49 -14.33 4.57
C ALA A 287 6.28 -14.70 3.08
N ALA A 288 6.82 -13.89 2.17
CA ALA A 288 6.75 -14.18 0.74
C ALA A 288 7.44 -15.51 0.39
N ASN A 289 8.65 -15.75 0.90
CA ASN A 289 9.42 -16.97 0.64
C ASN A 289 8.78 -18.22 1.23
N ASP A 290 8.22 -18.12 2.44
CA ASP A 290 7.54 -19.24 3.10
C ASP A 290 6.26 -19.63 2.37
N MET A 291 5.45 -18.63 1.97
CA MET A 291 4.27 -18.86 1.16
C MET A 291 4.63 -19.51 -0.17
N LEU A 292 5.70 -19.08 -0.84
CA LEU A 292 6.14 -19.70 -2.10
C LEU A 292 6.58 -21.16 -1.88
N THR A 293 7.36 -21.42 -0.82
CA THR A 293 7.87 -22.74 -0.46
C THR A 293 6.73 -23.72 -0.18
N LEU A 294 5.67 -23.24 0.49
CA LEU A 294 4.49 -24.03 0.80
C LEU A 294 3.84 -24.67 -0.43
N PHE A 295 3.91 -24.02 -1.60
CA PHE A 295 3.32 -24.50 -2.86
C PHE A 295 4.33 -25.12 -3.83
N ARG A 296 5.63 -25.10 -3.52
CA ARG A 296 6.68 -25.71 -4.37
C ARG A 296 7.04 -27.16 -4.00
N LEU A 297 6.34 -27.79 -3.05
CA LEU A 297 6.62 -29.16 -2.60
C LEU A 297 5.94 -30.28 -3.42
N SER A 298 5.98 -30.19 -4.75
CA SER A 298 5.79 -31.34 -5.64
C SER A 298 6.95 -31.47 -6.63
N GLN A 299 8.19 -31.45 -6.12
CA GLN A 299 9.32 -32.08 -6.80
C GLN A 299 9.61 -33.43 -6.15
N HIS A 300 8.71 -34.41 -6.35
CA HIS A 300 9.15 -35.79 -6.47
C HIS A 300 8.20 -36.60 -7.34
N GLN A 301 8.81 -37.32 -8.28
CA GLN A 301 8.26 -38.26 -9.27
C GLN A 301 7.67 -37.67 -10.56
N SER A 302 8.59 -37.34 -11.49
CA SER A 302 8.50 -37.94 -12.83
C SER A 302 9.91 -38.17 -13.35
N LYS A 303 10.33 -39.43 -13.37
CA LYS A 303 11.30 -39.90 -14.34
C LYS A 303 10.62 -39.78 -15.70
N LEU A 304 11.12 -38.90 -16.56
CA LEU A 304 11.27 -39.07 -18.00
C LEU A 304 12.28 -38.03 -18.47
#